data_AF-A0A6I6MYW6-F1
#
_entry.id   AF-A0A6I6MYW6-F1
#
_cell.length_a   1.000
_cell.length_b   1.000
_cell.length_c   1.000
_cell.angle_alpha   90.00
_cell.angle_beta   90.00
_cell.angle_gamma   90.00
#
_symmetry.space_group_name_H-M   'P 1'
#
loop_
_entity.id
_entity.type
_entity.pdbx_description
1 polymer ?
#
loop_
_entity_poly.entity_id
_entity_poly.type
_entity_poly.pdbx_seq_one_letter_code
_entity_poly.pdbx_strand_id
1 'polypeptide(L)' 'MGLSRTELFAAIRRDKRLDPELSQRALAEKYGVHRRTVRQALLSAVPPPRKKPVPRATVLDPAKPWIDAMLREDASAPRK' A
#
# COMPACT_ATOMS: atom_id res chain seq x y z
N MET A 1 10.93 6.67 15.44
CA MET A 1 9.87 6.83 14.42
C MET A 1 10.49 6.60 13.06
N GLY A 2 10.03 5.62 12.30
CA GLY A 2 10.53 5.39 10.94
C GLY A 2 10.04 6.47 9.98
N LEU A 3 10.83 6.82 8.98
CA LEU A 3 10.43 7.75 7.91
C LEU A 3 9.15 7.23 7.23
N SER A 4 8.19 8.12 7.00
CA SER A 4 7.05 7.82 6.13
C SER A 4 7.54 7.51 4.71
N ARG A 5 6.71 6.82 3.92
CA ARG A 5 7.11 6.37 2.57
C ARG A 5 7.46 7.54 1.65
N THR A 6 6.82 8.68 1.81
CA THR A 6 7.10 9.93 1.09
C THR A 6 8.43 10.54 1.50
N GLU A 7 8.72 10.57 2.80
CA GLU A 7 10.00 11.09 3.32
C GLU A 7 11.18 10.21 2.87
N LEU A 8 11.00 8.88 2.86
CA LEU A 8 11.99 7.94 2.32
C LEU A 8 12.31 8.25 0.85
N PHE A 9 11.29 8.48 0.02
CA PHE A 9 11.47 8.82 -1.40
C PHE A 9 12.18 10.17 -1.57
N ALA A 10 11.85 11.15 -0.74
CA ALA A 10 12.51 12.45 -0.73
C ALA A 10 13.99 12.33 -0.31
N ALA A 11 14.30 11.51 0.70
CA ALA A 11 15.65 11.26 1.17
C ALA A 11 16.52 10.59 0.10
N ILE A 12 16.01 9.53 -0.56
CA ILE A 12 16.70 8.86 -1.67
C ILE A 12 17.04 9.85 -2.81
N ARG A 13 16.08 10.71 -3.21
CA ARG A 13 16.33 11.74 -4.24
C ARG A 13 17.29 12.83 -3.79
N ARG A 14 17.31 13.15 -2.49
CA ARG A 14 18.28 14.12 -1.94
C ARG A 14 19.68 13.54 -2.02
N ASP A 15 19.88 12.32 -1.54
CA ASP A 15 21.20 11.67 -1.53
C ASP A 15 21.73 11.45 -2.95
N LYS A 16 20.88 11.01 -3.90
CA LYS A 16 21.32 10.86 -5.29
C LYS A 16 21.68 12.19 -5.96
N ARG A 17 21.14 13.31 -5.49
CA ARG A 17 21.51 14.66 -5.96
C ARG A 17 22.81 15.15 -5.32
N LEU A 18 23.04 14.82 -4.06
CA LEU A 18 24.26 15.18 -3.34
C LEU A 18 25.47 14.34 -3.79
N ASP A 19 25.23 13.07 -4.13
CA ASP A 19 26.24 12.15 -4.64
C ASP A 19 25.73 11.45 -5.93
N PRO A 20 26.00 12.04 -7.11
CA PRO A 20 25.61 11.47 -8.39
C PRO A 20 26.31 10.15 -8.74
N GLU A 21 27.47 9.86 -8.16
CA GLU A 21 28.21 8.62 -8.43
C GLU A 21 27.67 7.45 -7.59
N LEU A 22 26.91 7.74 -6.52
CA LEU A 22 26.33 6.72 -5.67
C LEU A 22 25.41 5.77 -6.45
N SER A 23 25.74 4.48 -6.43
CA SER A 23 24.95 3.48 -7.13
C SER A 23 23.56 3.29 -6.50
N GLN A 24 22.58 2.85 -7.30
CA GLN A 24 21.25 2.49 -6.77
C GLN A 24 21.33 1.37 -5.72
N ARG A 25 22.36 0.52 -5.78
CA ARG A 25 22.61 -0.55 -4.82
C ARG A 25 23.08 0.00 -3.48
N ALA A 26 24.02 0.94 -3.49
CA ALA A 26 24.49 1.60 -2.28
C ALA A 26 23.34 2.37 -1.57
N LEU A 27 22.48 3.06 -2.35
CA LEU A 27 21.26 3.68 -1.79
C LEU A 27 20.31 2.64 -1.20
N ALA A 28 20.12 1.50 -1.85
CA ALA A 28 19.26 0.43 -1.37
C ALA A 28 19.75 -0.12 -0.02
N GLU A 29 21.06 -0.35 0.11
CA GLU A 29 21.70 -0.81 1.34
C GLU A 29 21.59 0.25 2.46
N LYS A 30 21.87 1.53 2.16
CA LYS A 30 21.78 2.65 3.11
C LYS A 30 20.37 2.81 3.71
N TYR A 31 19.35 2.70 2.87
CA TYR A 31 17.96 2.92 3.27
C TYR A 31 17.22 1.63 3.68
N GLY A 32 17.87 0.46 3.60
CA GLY A 32 17.25 -0.82 3.92
C GLY A 32 16.07 -1.19 2.99
N VAL A 33 16.12 -0.75 1.74
CA VAL A 33 15.05 -0.97 0.74
C VAL A 33 15.56 -1.75 -0.45
N HIS A 34 14.67 -2.40 -1.18
CA HIS A 34 15.06 -3.04 -2.44
C HIS A 34 15.42 -1.99 -3.51
N ARG A 35 16.40 -2.28 -4.37
CA ARG A 35 16.81 -1.43 -5.51
C ARG A 35 15.66 -0.96 -6.42
N ARG A 36 14.57 -1.74 -6.49
CA ARG A 36 13.34 -1.36 -7.21
C ARG A 36 12.67 -0.12 -6.60
N THR A 37 12.69 0.01 -5.28
CA THR A 37 12.15 1.18 -4.55
C THR A 37 13.00 2.41 -4.82
N VAL A 38 14.33 2.27 -4.83
CA VAL A 38 15.25 3.36 -5.18
C VAL A 38 14.97 3.85 -6.61
N ARG A 39 14.86 2.94 -7.57
CA ARG A 39 14.50 3.29 -8.96
C ARG A 39 13.17 4.02 -9.03
N GLN A 40 12.15 3.56 -8.31
CA GLN A 40 10.85 4.25 -8.24
C GLN A 40 10.97 5.66 -7.67
N ALA A 41 11.76 5.85 -6.61
CA ALA A 41 11.99 7.16 -6.00
C ALA A 41 12.72 8.12 -6.94
N LEU A 42 13.64 7.61 -7.76
CA LEU A 42 14.33 8.43 -8.77
C LEU A 42 13.43 8.80 -9.95
N LEU A 43 12.49 7.92 -10.33
CA LEU A 43 11.53 8.16 -11.42
C LEU A 43 10.36 9.06 -11.02
N SER A 44 9.90 8.98 -9.76
CA SER A 44 8.74 9.74 -9.27
C SER A 44 8.95 10.21 -7.84
N ALA A 45 8.62 11.48 -7.60
CA ALA A 45 8.59 12.06 -6.26
C ALA A 45 7.51 11.42 -5.36
N VAL A 46 6.40 10.98 -5.97
CA VAL A 46 5.25 10.43 -5.26
C VAL A 46 5.36 8.91 -5.25
N PRO A 47 5.40 8.26 -4.06
CA PRO A 47 5.38 6.82 -3.97
C PRO A 47 4.14 6.24 -4.64
N PRO A 48 4.24 5.09 -5.34
CA PRO A 48 3.06 4.46 -5.91
C PRO A 48 2.08 4.06 -4.80
N PRO A 49 0.76 4.19 -5.05
CA PRO A 49 -0.25 3.81 -4.08
C PRO A 49 -0.07 2.34 -3.71
N ARG A 50 -0.38 2.00 -2.45
CA ARG A 50 -0.35 0.60 -2.01
C ARG A 50 -1.34 -0.19 -2.84
N LYS A 51 -0.88 -1.28 -3.47
CA LYS A 51 -1.75 -2.23 -4.16
C LYS A 51 -2.76 -2.76 -3.13
N LYS A 52 -4.05 -2.54 -3.38
CA LYS A 52 -5.09 -3.14 -2.56
C LYS A 52 -5.01 -4.66 -2.73
N PRO A 53 -5.02 -5.44 -1.64
CA PRO A 53 -5.14 -6.88 -1.75
C PRO A 53 -6.44 -7.22 -2.48
N VAL A 54 -6.42 -8.29 -3.27
CA VAL A 54 -7.63 -8.83 -3.89
C VAL A 54 -8.60 -9.21 -2.76
N PRO A 55 -9.92 -8.97 -2.91
CA PRO A 55 -10.91 -9.50 -1.97
C PRO A 55 -10.68 -10.99 -1.77
N ARG A 56 -10.54 -11.42 -0.51
CA ARG A 56 -10.33 -12.82 -0.17
C ARG A 56 -11.67 -13.44 0.09
N ALA A 57 -11.89 -14.63 -0.45
CA ALA A 57 -13.08 -15.38 -0.11
C ALA A 57 -13.03 -15.72 1.40
N THR A 58 -14.07 -15.37 2.13
CA THR A 58 -14.21 -15.71 3.55
C THR A 58 -15.07 -16.95 3.71
N VAL A 59 -14.91 -17.67 4.82
CA VAL A 59 -15.76 -18.84 5.16
C VAL A 59 -17.26 -18.45 5.18
N LEU A 60 -17.56 -17.17 5.43
CA LEU A 60 -18.91 -16.64 5.44
C LEU A 60 -19.49 -16.40 4.04
N ASP A 61 -18.67 -16.36 2.99
CA ASP A 61 -19.12 -15.99 1.64
C ASP A 61 -20.26 -16.86 1.11
N PRO A 62 -20.29 -18.19 1.30
CA PRO A 62 -21.42 -19.03 0.92
C PRO A 62 -22.71 -18.70 1.68
N ALA A 63 -22.60 -18.19 2.91
CA ALA A 63 -23.75 -17.87 3.77
C ALA A 63 -24.25 -16.42 3.60
N LYS A 64 -23.47 -15.53 2.98
CA LYS A 64 -23.86 -14.13 2.74
C LYS A 64 -25.24 -13.98 2.07
N PRO A 65 -25.59 -14.75 1.02
CA PRO A 65 -26.91 -14.61 0.39
C PRO A 65 -28.07 -14.90 1.35
N TRP A 66 -27.89 -15.84 2.28
CA TRP A 66 -28.90 -16.19 3.28
C TRP A 66 -29.05 -15.10 4.32
N ILE A 67 -27.92 -14.56 4.81
CA ILE A 67 -27.91 -13.44 5.75
C ILE A 67 -28.58 -12.21 5.10
N ASP A 68 -28.24 -11.91 3.84
CA ASP A 68 -28.84 -10.79 3.12
C ASP A 68 -30.36 -10.98 2.90
N ALA A 69 -30.83 -12.22 2.75
CA ALA A 69 -32.27 -12.51 2.69
C ALA A 69 -32.96 -12.22 4.03
N MET A 70 -32.40 -12.72 5.13
CA MET A 70 -32.91 -12.44 6.48
C MET A 70 -32.96 -10.93 6.77
N LEU A 71 -31.92 -10.19 6.41
CA LEU A 71 -31.86 -8.74 6.61
C LEU A 71 -32.89 -7.98 5.76
N ARG A 72 -33.15 -8.42 4.52
CA ARG A 72 -34.18 -7.80 3.67
C ARG A 72 -35.58 -8.03 4.20
N GLU A 73 -35.86 -9.25 4.69
CA GLU A 73 -37.14 -9.57 5.30
C GLU A 73 -37.37 -8.74 6.56
N ASP A 74 -36.36 -8.67 7.44
CA ASP A 74 -36.42 -7.90 8.68
C ASP A 74 -36.60 -6.39 8.43
N ALA A 75 -36.01 -5.85 7.37
CA ALA A 75 -36.18 -4.45 6.99
C ALA A 75 -37.64 -4.06 6.66
N SER A 76 -38.47 -5.03 6.27
CA SER A 76 -39.89 -4.82 5.98
C SER A 76 -40.81 -5.08 7.17
N ALA A 77 -40.25 -5.52 8.31
CA ALA A 77 -41.03 -5.84 9.50
C ALA A 77 -41.62 -4.56 10.14
N PRO A 78 -42.88 -4.63 10.63
CA PRO A 78 -43.49 -3.52 11.34
C PRO A 78 -42.71 -3.21 12.63
N ARG A 79 -42.50 -1.91 12.91
CA ARG A 79 -41.84 -1.47 14.14
C ARG A 79 -42.74 -1.80 15.33
N LYS A 80 -42.13 -2.35 16.39
CA LYS A 80 -42.79 -2.62 17.67
C LYS A 80 -43.15 -1.33 18.40
#